data_AF-A0A363SLY5-F1
#
_entry.id   AF-A0A363SLY5-F1
#
_cell.length_a   1.000
_cell.length_b   1.000
_cell.length_c   1.000
_cell.angle_alpha   90.00
_cell.angle_beta   90.00
_cell.angle_gamma   90.00
#
_symmetry.space_group_name_H-M   'P 1'
#
loop_
_entity.id
_entity.type
_entity.pdbx_description
1 polymer ?
#
loop_
_entity_poly.entity_id
_entity_poly.type
_entity_poly.pdbx_seq_one_letter_code
_entity_poly.pdbx_strand_id
1 'polypeptide(L)'
;MMHEDTSFAELADQLAVLKRRQKELGLAALAHICRSDEVLAGRLRDAFGLDDEKAAEWLAQTGLAANASPIELLAGGRRDEVYNLLVSIAHGFGA
;
A
#
# COMPACT_ATOMS: atom_id res chain seq x y z
N MET A 1 37.45 -2.53 -13.17
CA MET A 1 36.19 -2.31 -12.41
C MET A 1 35.43 -3.61 -12.56
N MET A 2 35.48 -4.49 -11.56
CA MET A 2 34.80 -5.79 -11.63
C MET A 2 33.30 -5.52 -11.56
N HIS A 3 32.55 -5.94 -12.58
CA HIS A 3 31.12 -6.11 -12.42
C HIS A 3 30.96 -7.20 -11.36
N GLU A 4 30.49 -6.85 -10.17
CA GLU A 4 29.97 -7.85 -9.24
C GLU A 4 28.81 -8.53 -9.97
N ASP A 5 29.01 -9.78 -10.40
CA ASP A 5 27.96 -10.62 -10.98
C ASP A 5 26.94 -10.91 -9.88
N THR A 6 26.05 -9.94 -9.61
CA THR A 6 24.94 -10.13 -8.70
C THR A 6 24.06 -11.23 -9.28
N SER A 7 24.02 -12.35 -8.60
CA SER A 7 23.25 -13.51 -9.04
C SER A 7 21.75 -13.22 -8.92
N PHE A 8 20.93 -13.91 -9.73
CA PHE A 8 19.48 -13.85 -9.57
C PHE A 8 19.01 -14.32 -8.19
N ALA A 9 19.78 -15.18 -7.52
CA ALA A 9 19.51 -15.60 -6.14
C ALA A 9 19.64 -14.42 -5.16
N GLU A 10 20.73 -13.65 -5.26
CA GLU A 10 20.93 -12.45 -4.43
C GLU A 10 19.87 -11.37 -4.71
N LEU A 11 19.49 -11.18 -5.99
CA LEU A 11 18.40 -10.27 -6.35
C LEU A 11 17.05 -10.73 -5.77
N ALA A 12 16.77 -12.04 -5.74
CA ALA A 12 15.55 -12.57 -5.14
C ALA A 12 15.51 -12.35 -3.62
N ASP A 13 16.64 -12.52 -2.94
CA ASP A 13 16.76 -12.23 -1.51
C ASP A 13 16.56 -10.74 -1.21
N GLN A 14 17.19 -9.86 -2.00
CA GLN A 14 16.98 -8.41 -1.87
C GLN A 14 15.51 -8.02 -2.12
N LEU A 15 14.87 -8.61 -3.13
CA LEU A 15 13.46 -8.40 -3.41
C LEU A 15 12.58 -8.87 -2.25
N ALA A 16 12.89 -10.00 -1.63
CA ALA A 16 12.16 -10.49 -0.46
C ALA A 16 12.26 -9.53 0.73
N VAL A 17 13.43 -8.93 0.96
CA VAL A 17 13.62 -7.90 2.00
C VAL A 17 12.79 -6.65 1.68
N LEU A 18 12.79 -6.19 0.43
CA LEU A 18 12.00 -5.04 0.01
C LEU A 18 10.50 -5.28 0.17
N LYS A 19 10.00 -6.44 -0.24
CA LYS A 19 8.60 -6.84 -0.06
C LYS A 19 8.20 -6.87 1.42
N ARG A 20 9.07 -7.38 2.29
CA ARG A 20 8.83 -7.38 3.74
C ARG A 20 8.73 -5.95 4.29
N ARG A 21 9.66 -5.07 3.92
CA ARG A 21 9.64 -3.66 4.35
C ARG A 21 8.40 -2.92 3.83
N GLN A 22 7.98 -3.19 2.59
CA GLN A 22 6.76 -2.63 2.03
C GLN A 22 5.53 -3.05 2.85
N LYS A 23 5.43 -4.33 3.23
CA LYS A 23 4.37 -4.83 4.12
C LYS A 23 4.37 -4.16 5.49
N GLU A 24 5.54 -4.03 6.11
CA GLU A 24 5.70 -3.33 7.40
C GLU A 24 5.24 -1.87 7.31
N LEU A 25 5.57 -1.17 6.23
CA LEU A 25 5.12 0.20 5.98
C LEU A 25 3.60 0.28 5.84
N GLY A 26 3.00 -0.63 5.08
CA GLY A 26 1.54 -0.72 4.92
C GLY A 26 0.81 -0.91 6.25
N LEU A 27 1.31 -1.82 7.09
CA LEU A 27 0.77 -2.07 8.43
C LEU A 27 0.91 -0.84 9.34
N ALA A 28 2.05 -0.15 9.29
CA ALA A 28 2.27 1.07 10.05
C ALA A 28 1.31 2.19 9.63
N ALA A 29 1.07 2.34 8.32
CA ALA A 29 0.13 3.30 7.78
C ALA A 29 -1.32 2.98 8.19
N LEU A 30 -1.74 1.71 8.07
CA LEU A 30 -3.05 1.25 8.51
C LEU A 30 -3.26 1.54 10.00
N ALA A 31 -2.29 1.17 10.84
CA ALA A 31 -2.36 1.43 12.29
C ALA A 31 -2.40 2.93 12.62
N HIS A 32 -1.71 3.78 11.85
CA HIS A 32 -1.81 5.23 12.01
C HIS A 32 -3.22 5.71 11.67
N ILE A 33 -3.74 5.35 10.48
CA ILE A 33 -5.08 5.73 10.01
C ILE A 33 -6.16 5.30 11.01
N CYS A 34 -6.12 4.05 11.47
CA CYS A 34 -7.08 3.55 12.46
C CYS A 34 -7.07 4.32 13.79
N ARG A 35 -5.96 4.99 14.13
CA ARG A 35 -5.85 5.82 15.35
C ARG A 35 -6.18 7.28 15.15
N SER A 36 -5.89 7.84 13.97
CA SER A 36 -5.98 9.30 13.72
C SER A 36 -7.13 9.70 12.81
N ASP A 37 -7.75 8.76 12.12
CA ASP A 37 -8.66 9.05 11.01
C ASP A 37 -9.75 7.96 10.85
N GLU A 38 -10.78 8.06 11.68
CA GLU A 38 -11.89 7.10 11.69
C GLU A 38 -12.63 7.02 10.36
N VAL A 39 -12.73 8.13 9.61
CA VAL A 39 -13.46 8.16 8.35
C VAL A 39 -12.70 7.36 7.29
N LEU A 40 -11.39 7.57 7.16
CA LEU A 40 -10.58 6.80 6.22
C LEU A 40 -10.45 5.33 6.66
N ALA A 41 -10.35 5.06 7.96
CA ALA A 41 -10.38 3.70 8.50
C ALA A 41 -11.69 2.98 8.14
N GLY A 42 -12.83 3.68 8.25
CA GLY A 42 -14.13 3.16 7.82
C GLY A 42 -14.14 2.80 6.33
N ARG A 43 -13.58 3.65 5.46
CA ARG A 43 -13.48 3.38 4.02
C ARG A 43 -12.59 2.20 3.66
N LEU A 44 -11.48 2.02 4.37
CA LEU A 44 -10.64 0.84 4.21
C LEU A 44 -11.42 -0.43 4.57
N ARG A 45 -12.22 -0.38 5.64
CA ARG A 45 -13.08 -1.50 6.04
C ARG A 45 -14.21 -1.75 5.04
N ASP A 46 -14.80 -0.71 4.45
CA ASP A 46 -15.79 -0.86 3.38
C ASP A 46 -15.19 -1.55 2.15
N ALA A 47 -13.94 -1.23 1.81
CA ALA A 47 -13.25 -1.75 0.62
C ALA A 47 -12.70 -3.17 0.80
N PHE A 48 -12.11 -3.47 1.97
CA PHE A 48 -11.37 -4.72 2.21
C PHE A 48 -12.01 -5.63 3.26
N GLY A 49 -13.10 -5.19 3.91
CA GLY A 49 -13.71 -5.93 5.01
C GLY A 49 -12.80 -5.97 6.24
N LEU A 50 -12.66 -7.15 6.84
CA LEU A 50 -11.79 -7.40 8.00
C LEU A 50 -10.38 -7.87 7.59
N ASP A 51 -10.03 -7.77 6.30
CA ASP A 51 -8.73 -8.18 5.78
C ASP A 51 -7.72 -7.02 5.89
N ASP A 52 -7.22 -6.84 7.12
CA ASP A 52 -6.22 -5.80 7.43
C ASP A 52 -4.90 -6.02 6.67
N GLU A 53 -4.55 -7.26 6.35
CA GLU A 53 -3.34 -7.59 5.59
C GLU A 53 -3.46 -7.06 4.15
N LYS A 54 -4.59 -7.34 3.48
CA LYS A 54 -4.84 -6.83 2.13
C LYS A 54 -4.96 -5.30 2.10
N ALA A 55 -5.59 -4.69 3.10
CA ALA A 55 -5.66 -3.24 3.22
C ALA A 55 -4.26 -2.61 3.40
N ALA A 56 -3.41 -3.22 4.23
CA ALA A 56 -2.04 -2.78 4.43
C ALA A 56 -1.18 -2.92 3.16
N GLU A 57 -1.27 -4.05 2.47
CA GLU A 57 -0.57 -4.26 1.20
C GLU A 57 -0.97 -3.21 0.16
N TRP A 58 -2.26 -2.96 0.01
CA TRP A 58 -2.79 -1.96 -0.92
C TRP A 58 -2.27 -0.54 -0.59
N LEU A 59 -2.25 -0.16 0.69
CA LEU A 59 -1.75 1.16 1.10
C LEU A 59 -0.29 1.40 0.68
N ALA A 60 0.54 0.37 0.68
CA ALA A 60 1.94 0.46 0.30
C ALA A 60 2.19 0.13 -1.18
N GLN A 61 1.18 -0.29 -1.93
CA GLN A 61 1.30 -0.68 -3.33
C GLN A 61 1.49 0.54 -4.22
N THR A 62 2.61 0.60 -4.93
CA THR A 62 2.88 1.60 -5.98
C THR A 62 2.15 1.25 -7.27
N GLY A 63 1.80 2.25 -8.09
CA GLY A 63 1.26 2.02 -9.43
C GLY A 63 -0.26 2.07 -9.56
N LEU A 64 -0.97 2.45 -8.50
CA LEU A 64 -2.44 2.53 -8.50
C LEU A 64 -2.96 3.78 -9.23
N ALA A 65 -2.46 4.96 -8.84
CA ALA A 65 -2.80 6.23 -9.50
C ALA A 65 -1.55 7.09 -9.66
N ALA A 66 -1.30 7.58 -10.88
CA ALA A 66 -0.15 8.41 -11.23
C ALA A 66 1.21 7.79 -10.81
N ASN A 67 1.32 6.46 -10.82
CA ASN A 67 2.49 5.70 -10.35
C ASN A 67 2.87 5.92 -8.87
N ALA A 68 1.97 6.47 -8.05
CA ALA A 68 2.15 6.63 -6.62
C ALA A 68 1.43 5.53 -5.82
N SER A 69 1.90 5.29 -4.61
CA SER A 69 1.20 4.52 -3.59
C SER A 69 0.15 5.36 -2.84
N PRO A 70 -0.89 4.76 -2.26
CA PRO A 70 -1.86 5.47 -1.44
C PRO A 70 -1.23 6.25 -0.29
N ILE A 71 -0.16 5.72 0.33
CA ILE A 71 0.61 6.45 1.35
C ILE A 71 1.19 7.75 0.79
N GLU A 72 1.78 7.72 -0.40
CA GLU A 72 2.34 8.92 -1.05
C GLU A 72 1.24 9.92 -1.43
N LEU A 73 0.08 9.44 -1.88
CA LEU A 73 -1.07 10.30 -2.18
C LEU A 73 -1.58 11.00 -0.91
N LEU A 74 -1.69 10.28 0.21
CA LEU A 74 -2.09 10.85 1.50
C LEU A 74 -1.07 11.88 2.00
N ALA A 75 0.23 11.56 1.93
CA ALA A 75 1.29 12.48 2.30
C ALA A 75 1.30 13.77 1.46
N GLY A 76 0.92 13.67 0.17
CA GLY A 76 0.75 14.80 -0.73
C GLY A 76 -0.58 15.56 -0.60
N GLY A 77 -1.42 15.22 0.39
CA GLY A 77 -2.73 15.85 0.59
C GLY A 77 -3.81 15.44 -0.42
N ARG A 78 -3.55 14.43 -1.27
CA ARG A 78 -4.45 13.94 -2.32
C ARG A 78 -5.43 12.90 -1.77
N ARG A 79 -6.10 13.24 -0.66
CA ARG A 79 -7.00 12.35 0.08
C ARG A 79 -8.20 11.91 -0.76
N ASP A 80 -8.79 12.83 -1.53
CA ASP A 80 -9.97 12.54 -2.35
C ASP A 80 -9.72 11.45 -3.38
N GLU A 81 -8.50 11.37 -3.91
CA GLU A 81 -8.11 10.32 -4.86
C GLU A 81 -8.04 8.95 -4.19
N VAL A 82 -7.46 8.87 -3.00
CA VAL A 82 -7.44 7.65 -2.19
C VAL A 82 -8.86 7.21 -1.85
N TYR A 83 -9.76 8.15 -1.54
CA TYR A 83 -11.17 7.87 -1.33
C TYR A 83 -11.84 7.29 -2.57
N ASN A 84 -11.64 7.89 -3.74
CA ASN A 84 -12.23 7.41 -4.99
C ASN A 84 -11.76 5.99 -5.33
N LEU A 85 -10.48 5.69 -5.09
CA LEU A 85 -9.95 4.33 -5.27
C LEU A 85 -10.61 3.34 -4.31
N LEU A 86 -10.75 3.68 -3.02
CA LEU A 86 -11.42 2.80 -2.05
C LEU A 86 -12.89 2.56 -2.40
N VAL A 87 -13.60 3.58 -2.88
CA VAL A 87 -14.97 3.44 -3.36
C VAL A 87 -15.02 2.50 -4.57
N SER A 88 -14.09 2.62 -5.52
CA SER A 88 -14.00 1.72 -6.67
C SER A 88 -13.82 0.25 -6.25
N ILE A 89 -12.94 0.01 -5.27
CA ILE A 89 -12.68 -1.33 -4.72
C ILE A 89 -13.93 -1.90 -4.04
N ALA A 90 -14.60 -1.11 -3.19
CA ALA A 90 -15.80 -1.54 -2.49
C ALA A 90 -16.96 -1.93 -3.44
N HIS A 91 -17.03 -1.31 -4.62
CA HIS A 91 -18.02 -1.63 -5.65
C HIS A 91 -17.58 -2.74 -6.63
N GLY A 92 -16.40 -3.35 -6.42
CA GLY A 92 -15.90 -4.45 -7.22
C GLY A 92 -15.24 -4.04 -8.54
N PHE A 93 -14.91 -2.76 -8.74
CA PHE A 93 -14.28 -2.25 -9.96
C PHE A 93 -12.74 -2.36 -9.97
N GLY A 94 -12.19 -3.34 -9.24
CA GLY A 94 -10.77 -3.70 -9.25
C GLY A 94 -10.07 -3.42 -7.92
N ALA A 95 -9.38 -4.45 -7.42
CA ALA A 95 -8.38 -4.40 -6.34
C ALA A 95 -7.04 -4.82 -6.93
#